data_AF-D4B7M8-F1
#
_entry.id   AF-D4B7M8-F1
#
_cell.length_a   1.000
_cell.length_b   1.000
_cell.length_c   1.000
_cell.angle_alpha   90.00
_cell.angle_beta   90.00
_cell.angle_gamma   90.00
#
_symmetry.space_group_name_H-M   'P 1'
#
loop_
_entity.id
_entity.type
_entity.pdbx_description
1 polymer ?
#
loop_
_entity_poly.entity_id
_entity_poly.type
_entity_poly.pdbx_seq_one_letter_code
_entity_poly.pdbx_strand_id
1 'polypeptide(L)' 'MPDGKPANTPCVQLDESLRCKIFASPLRPKVCGGLQPSAEMCGKTTHQAMLYLIELETLTAP' A
#
# COMPACT_ATOMS: atom_id res chain seq x y z
N MET A 1 12.21 7.79 2.52
CA MET A 1 12.39 7.01 1.27
C MET A 1 12.38 8.00 0.13
N PRO A 2 13.54 8.58 -0.22
CA PRO A 2 13.64 9.60 -1.27
C PRO A 2 13.11 9.11 -2.62
N ASP A 3 13.37 7.83 -2.93
CA ASP A 3 13.02 7.20 -4.20
C ASP A 3 11.75 6.34 -4.14
N GLY A 4 10.96 6.47 -3.06
CA GLY A 4 9.79 5.62 -2.83
C GLY A 4 10.14 4.18 -2.46
N LYS A 5 9.13 3.30 -2.48
CA LYS A 5 9.27 1.86 -2.23
C LYS A 5 9.13 1.10 -3.56
N PRO A 6 9.88 0.02 -3.80
CA PRO A 6 9.59 -0.85 -4.94
C PRO A 6 8.19 -1.45 -4.87
N ALA A 7 7.65 -1.80 -6.03
CA ALA A 7 6.44 -2.61 -6.15
C ALA A 7 6.58 -3.90 -5.34
N ASN A 8 5.46 -4.39 -4.80
CA ASN A 8 5.37 -5.60 -4.01
C ASN A 8 6.30 -5.66 -2.78
N THR A 9 6.82 -4.51 -2.33
CA THR A 9 7.67 -4.41 -1.14
C THR A 9 6.88 -3.78 0.01
N PRO A 10 6.86 -4.40 1.22
CA PRO A 10 6.22 -3.82 2.38
C PRO A 10 6.94 -2.54 2.84
N CYS A 11 6.18 -1.57 3.32
CA CYS A 11 6.75 -0.32 3.81
C CYS A 11 7.44 -0.54 5.17
N VAL A 12 8.64 0.03 5.37
CA VAL A 12 9.39 -0.04 6.63
C VAL A 12 8.65 0.57 7.83
N GLN A 13 7.64 1.40 7.55
CA GLN A 13 6.79 2.02 8.56
C GLN A 13 5.57 1.17 8.94
N LEU A 14 5.46 -0.06 8.46
CA LEU A 14 4.44 -1.00 8.93
C LEU A 14 4.86 -1.62 10.28
N ASP A 15 3.87 -1.88 11.14
CA ASP A 15 4.02 -2.73 12.32
C ASP A 15 3.71 -4.20 11.97
N GLU A 16 3.78 -5.09 12.97
CA GLU A 16 3.50 -6.53 12.81
C GLU A 16 2.04 -6.82 12.39
N SER A 17 1.13 -5.88 12.62
CA SER A 17 -0.27 -5.95 12.21
C SER A 17 -0.54 -5.23 10.88
N LEU A 18 0.50 -4.85 10.13
CA LEU A 18 0.43 -4.13 8.86
C LEU A 18 -0.23 -2.74 8.97
N ARG A 19 -0.14 -2.08 10.13
CA ARG A 19 -0.60 -0.71 10.33
C ARG A 19 0.55 0.27 10.18
N CYS A 20 0.29 1.45 9.62
CA CYS A 20 1.31 2.48 9.47
C CYS A 20 1.63 3.15 10.82
N LYS A 21 2.87 2.98 11.32
CA LYS A 21 3.37 3.59 12.57
C LYS A 21 3.32 5.12 12.58
N ILE A 22 3.30 5.74 11.40
CA ILE A 22 3.30 7.20 11.22
C ILE A 22 2.00 7.72 10.61
N PHE A 23 0.87 7.00 10.73
CA PHE A 23 -0.38 7.29 10.01
C PHE A 23 -0.87 8.75 10.17
N ALA A 24 -0.79 9.30 11.39
CA ALA A 24 -1.20 10.66 11.73
C ALA A 24 -0.02 11.66 11.76
N SER A 25 1.19 11.21 11.47
CA SER A 25 2.38 12.05 11.49
C SER A 25 2.46 12.92 10.23
N PRO A 26 2.92 14.18 10.32
CA PRO A 26 3.25 14.99 9.14
C PRO A 26 4.38 14.36 8.30
N LEU A 27 5.14 13.40 8.83
CA LEU A 27 6.17 12.66 8.09
C LEU A 27 5.59 11.58 7.17
N ARG A 28 4.29 11.28 7.25
CA ARG A 28 3.65 10.33 6.32
C ARG A 28 3.73 10.87 4.89
N PRO A 29 4.33 10.13 3.93
CA PRO A 29 4.40 10.60 2.55
C PRO A 29 3.01 10.86 1.96
N LYS A 30 2.83 11.98 1.26
CA LYS A 30 1.54 12.37 0.65
C LYS A 30 0.96 11.29 -0.26
N VAL A 31 1.82 10.56 -0.98
CA VAL A 31 1.42 9.46 -1.87
C VAL A 31 0.71 8.32 -1.13
N CYS A 32 1.00 8.10 0.17
CA CYS A 32 0.35 7.06 0.97
C CYS A 32 -1.14 7.29 1.22
N GLY A 33 -1.70 8.44 0.80
CA GLY A 33 -3.14 8.69 0.78
C GLY A 33 -3.74 8.79 -0.63
N GLY A 34 -2.94 8.61 -1.68
CA GLY A 34 -3.39 8.79 -3.07
C GLY A 34 -4.31 7.66 -3.56
N LEU A 35 -4.07 6.43 -3.11
CA LEU A 35 -4.92 5.27 -3.40
C LEU A 35 -5.82 4.97 -2.20
N GLN A 36 -7.13 5.15 -2.37
CA GLN A 36 -8.12 4.85 -1.34
C GLN A 36 -8.63 3.41 -1.50
N PRO A 37 -8.87 2.68 -0.40
CA PRO A 37 -9.41 1.33 -0.49
C PRO A 37 -10.85 1.34 -1.01
N SER A 38 -11.18 0.39 -1.87
CA SER A 38 -12.56 0.12 -2.30
C SER A 38 -12.98 -1.30 -1.90
N ALA A 39 -14.28 -1.58 -1.89
CA ALA A 39 -14.78 -2.92 -1.57
C ALA A 39 -14.29 -3.99 -2.56
N GLU A 40 -14.17 -3.62 -3.83
CA GLU A 40 -13.62 -4.47 -4.89
C GLU A 40 -12.14 -4.79 -4.62
N MET A 41 -11.34 -3.76 -4.31
CA MET A 41 -9.93 -3.93 -3.99
C MET A 41 -9.70 -4.79 -2.75
N CYS A 42 -10.48 -4.58 -1.68
CA CYS A 42 -10.28 -5.27 -0.42
C CYS A 42 -10.74 -6.73 -0.46
N GLY A 43 -11.75 -7.05 -1.26
CA GLY A 43 -12.35 -8.38 -1.31
C GLY A 43 -12.82 -8.86 0.07
N LYS A 44 -12.75 -10.18 0.29
CA LYS A 44 -13.12 -10.84 1.55
C LYS A 44 -11.93 -11.35 2.35
N THR A 45 -10.74 -11.37 1.75
CA THR A 45 -9.52 -11.92 2.37
C THR A 45 -8.32 -11.05 2.00
N THR A 46 -7.32 -11.03 2.88
CA THR A 46 -6.04 -10.35 2.60
C THR A 46 -5.40 -10.87 1.31
N HIS A 47 -5.53 -12.15 1.00
CA HIS A 47 -4.99 -12.74 -0.23
C HIS A 47 -5.63 -12.12 -1.49
N GLN A 48 -6.96 -11.96 -1.51
CA GLN A 48 -7.66 -11.30 -2.62
C GLN A 48 -7.21 -9.84 -2.78
N ALA A 49 -7.09 -9.11 -1.67
CA ALA A 49 -6.61 -7.73 -1.70
C ALA A 49 -5.19 -7.63 -2.28
N MET A 50 -4.29 -8.55 -1.89
CA MET A 50 -2.94 -8.58 -2.41
C MET A 50 -2.89 -8.91 -3.90
N LEU A 51 -3.72 -9.85 -4.39
CA LEU A 51 -3.80 -10.16 -5.83
C LEU A 51 -4.21 -8.91 -6.64
N TYR A 52 -5.22 -8.18 -6.17
CA TYR A 52 -5.65 -6.94 -6.83
C TYR A 52 -4.53 -5.90 -6.88
N LEU A 53 -3.80 -5.71 -5.78
CA LEU A 53 -2.69 -4.75 -5.73
C LEU A 53 -1.56 -5.14 -6.69
N ILE A 54 -1.21 -6.43 -6.80
CA ILE A 54 -0.18 -6.93 -7.72
C ILE A 54 -0.61 -6.73 -9.19
N GLU A 55 -1.89 -6.95 -9.49
CA GLU A 55 -2.44 -6.68 -10.82
C GLU A 55 -2.33 -5.19 -11.17
N LEU A 56 -2.72 -4.30 -10.25
CA LEU A 56 -2.56 -2.85 -10.45
C LEU A 56 -1.10 -2.46 -10.67
N GLU A 57 -0.16 -2.99 -9.89
CA GLU A 57 1.27 -2.74 -10.07
C GLU A 57 1.75 -3.17 -11.47
N THR A 58 1.23 -4.28 -11.99
CA THR A 58 1.55 -4.76 -13.35
C THR A 58 0.97 -3.85 -14.43
N LEU A 59 -0.30 -3.44 -14.28
CA LEU A 59 -1.00 -2.59 -15.23
C LEU A 59 -0.46 -1.14 -15.27
N THR A 60 0.22 -0.71 -14.21
CA THR A 60 0.76 0.65 -14.05
C THR A 60 2.28 0.69 -14.08
N ALA A 61 2.94 -0.42 -14.44
CA ALA A 61 4.38 -0.47 -14.63
C ALA A 61 4.79 0.50 -15.78
N PRO A 62 5.85 1.31 -15.58
CA PRO A 62 6.34 2.24 -16.58
C PRO A 62 6.99 1.56 -17.79
#